data_AF-A0A7G8WC24-F1
#
_entry.id   AF-A0A7G8WC24-F1
#
_cell.length_a   1.000
_cell.length_b   1.000
_cell.length_c   1.000
_cell.angle_alpha   90.00
_cell.angle_beta   90.00
_cell.angle_gamma   90.00
#
_symmetry.space_group_name_H-M   'P 1'
#
loop_
_entity.id
_entity.type
_entity.pdbx_description
1 polymer ?
#
loop_
_entity_poly.entity_id
_entity_poly.type
_entity_poly.pdbx_seq_one_letter_code
_entity_poly.pdbx_strand_id
1 'polypeptide(L)'
;MKIRTIISLISAVFITNFSFAQLSDLVKIDYTILPRGNSEIEYSRIRGLFNYPIQLKKEGSYLLLGLDYSNIKLVMDAHPSFNKEALSDFQLLDLNIGYTAALKNDWRLGVRLTPGFSSNLTADDLSLEDVIISGDVVFIKDKTKDKTIKKPWRLILGASYSGNRGYPFPLPFISYYRKFHSKWSYNIGIPKTNLQYHASSQHRFKLYAELDGFTANLQQGVTINNTLEAESINMSLVLGGLQYEYHISKHIQFYARGSYLLNNSVNLRAKNKDDILKLDSSNALYLRTGIRFKI
;
A
#
# COMPACT_ATOMS: atom_id res chain seq x y z
N MET A 1 -14.54 39.40 20.90
CA MET A 1 -15.27 39.17 19.63
C MET A 1 -14.42 38.53 18.50
N LYS A 2 -13.08 38.47 18.59
CA LYS A 2 -12.21 37.95 17.51
C LYS A 2 -12.02 36.41 17.46
N ILE A 3 -12.16 35.69 18.58
CA ILE A 3 -11.92 34.23 18.65
C ILE A 3 -13.10 33.42 18.07
N ARG A 4 -14.34 33.87 18.25
CA ARG A 4 -15.53 33.21 17.69
C ARG A 4 -15.55 33.24 16.15
N THR A 5 -15.03 34.32 15.55
CA THR A 5 -14.95 34.46 14.09
C THR A 5 -13.90 33.52 13.49
N ILE A 6 -12.77 33.28 14.17
CA ILE A 6 -11.74 32.33 13.73
C ILE A 6 -12.27 30.88 13.80
N ILE A 7 -13.01 30.53 14.85
CA ILE A 7 -13.63 29.19 14.97
C ILE A 7 -14.75 28.98 13.94
N SER A 8 -15.51 30.03 13.60
CA SER A 8 -16.48 29.99 12.50
C SER A 8 -15.81 29.88 11.13
N LEU A 9 -14.66 30.54 10.92
CA LEU A 9 -13.91 30.44 9.65
C LEU A 9 -13.29 29.05 9.47
N ILE A 10 -12.78 28.44 10.55
CA ILE A 10 -12.25 27.06 10.53
C ILE A 10 -13.37 26.04 10.32
N SER A 11 -14.55 26.26 10.90
CA SER A 11 -15.73 25.40 10.66
C SER A 11 -16.33 25.58 9.25
N ALA A 12 -16.23 26.77 8.66
CA ALA A 12 -16.78 27.07 7.33
C ALA A 12 -15.95 26.48 6.17
N VAL A 13 -14.66 26.17 6.38
CA VAL A 13 -13.82 25.52 5.37
C VAL A 13 -14.13 24.02 5.22
N PHE A 14 -14.92 23.42 6.12
CA PHE A 14 -15.29 22.00 6.06
C PHE A 14 -16.59 21.67 5.31
N ILE A 15 -17.28 22.66 4.75
CA ILE A 15 -18.52 22.44 3.98
C ILE A 15 -18.27 22.70 2.50
N THR A 16 -17.59 21.76 1.86
CA THR A 16 -17.66 21.62 0.40
C THR A 16 -18.26 20.27 0.07
N ASN A 17 -19.21 20.26 -0.86
CA ASN A 17 -19.95 19.07 -1.28
C ASN A 17 -19.00 18.08 -1.97
N PHE A 18 -18.43 17.15 -1.21
CA PHE A 18 -17.55 16.11 -1.73
C PHE A 18 -18.36 15.08 -2.52
N SER A 19 -18.35 15.21 -3.84
CA SER A 19 -18.75 14.12 -4.73
C SER A 19 -17.73 12.98 -4.62
N PHE A 20 -18.21 11.86 -4.08
CA PHE A 20 -17.44 10.72 -3.59
C PHE A 20 -16.80 9.86 -4.69
N ALA A 21 -15.53 10.12 -4.98
CA ALA A 21 -14.65 9.19 -5.68
C ALA A 21 -13.95 8.27 -4.65
N GLN A 22 -14.43 7.03 -4.50
CA GLN A 22 -13.76 6.02 -3.66
C GLN A 22 -12.53 5.44 -4.39
N LEU A 23 -11.41 6.15 -4.27
CA LEU A 23 -10.05 5.70 -4.59
C LEU A 23 -9.11 6.15 -3.45
N SER A 24 -8.34 5.20 -2.91
CA SER A 24 -7.36 5.33 -1.81
C SER A 24 -7.89 5.74 -0.43
N ASP A 25 -7.20 5.28 0.62
CA ASP A 25 -7.38 5.82 1.97
C ASP A 25 -6.90 7.28 1.95
N LEU A 26 -7.65 8.21 2.55
CA LEU A 26 -7.25 9.62 2.59
C LEU A 26 -6.11 9.80 3.59
N VAL A 27 -6.24 9.16 4.74
CA VAL A 27 -5.21 9.11 5.78
C VAL A 27 -5.10 7.68 6.24
N LYS A 28 -3.90 7.18 6.43
CA LYS A 28 -3.66 5.87 7.01
C LYS A 28 -2.38 5.87 7.82
N ILE A 29 -2.45 5.28 9.00
CA ILE A 29 -1.27 4.94 9.78
C ILE A 29 -1.37 3.45 10.09
N ASP A 30 -0.34 2.70 9.73
CA ASP A 30 -0.28 1.27 10.00
C ASP A 30 1.10 0.82 10.48
N TYR A 31 1.07 -0.20 11.33
CA TYR A 31 2.24 -0.92 11.82
C TYR A 31 2.16 -2.35 11.35
N THR A 32 3.27 -2.85 10.84
CA THR A 32 3.44 -4.22 10.37
C THR A 32 4.63 -4.84 11.08
N ILE A 33 4.50 -6.11 11.46
CA ILE A 33 5.60 -6.90 12.01
C ILE A 33 5.57 -8.31 11.42
N LEU A 34 6.73 -8.77 10.99
CA LEU A 34 7.07 -10.16 10.73
C LEU A 34 8.01 -10.60 11.87
N PRO A 35 7.48 -11.14 12.98
CA PRO A 35 8.32 -11.63 14.06
C PRO A 35 9.24 -12.73 13.54
N ARG A 36 10.46 -12.77 14.11
CA ARG A 36 11.49 -13.74 13.77
C ARG A 36 10.97 -15.18 13.72
N GLY A 37 10.31 -15.65 14.78
CA GLY A 37 9.88 -17.05 14.87
C GLY A 37 11.07 -17.99 14.63
N ASN A 38 11.00 -18.80 13.57
CA ASN A 38 12.07 -19.71 13.13
C ASN A 38 12.90 -19.15 11.95
N SER A 39 12.69 -17.89 11.56
CA SER A 39 13.41 -17.20 10.48
C SER A 39 14.64 -16.49 11.04
N GLU A 40 15.65 -16.26 10.21
CA GLU A 40 16.83 -15.47 10.58
C GLU A 40 16.58 -13.95 10.49
N ILE A 41 15.42 -13.57 9.95
CA ILE A 41 15.02 -12.20 9.66
C ILE A 41 13.78 -11.82 10.46
N GLU A 42 13.87 -10.69 11.16
CA GLU A 42 12.73 -9.95 11.67
C GLU A 42 12.51 -8.69 10.83
N TYR A 43 11.24 -8.40 10.52
CA TYR A 43 10.87 -7.19 9.78
C TYR A 43 9.81 -6.41 10.55
N SER A 44 9.95 -5.09 10.61
CA SER A 44 8.89 -4.21 11.06
C SER A 44 8.77 -2.98 10.16
N ARG A 45 7.56 -2.43 10.05
CA ARG A 45 7.29 -1.24 9.26
C ARG A 45 6.26 -0.36 9.94
N ILE A 46 6.58 0.92 10.08
CA ILE A 46 5.61 1.97 10.36
C ILE A 46 5.37 2.70 9.05
N ARG A 47 4.10 2.89 8.67
CA ARG A 47 3.71 3.60 7.46
C ARG A 47 2.69 4.67 7.76
N GLY A 48 2.91 5.87 7.25
CA GLY A 48 1.97 6.98 7.24
C GLY A 48 1.64 7.37 5.80
N LEU A 49 0.36 7.50 5.47
CA LEU A 49 -0.10 7.92 4.16
C LEU A 49 -1.15 9.01 4.29
N PHE A 50 -1.04 10.00 3.41
CA PHE A 50 -1.95 11.12 3.28
C PHE A 50 -2.25 11.36 1.79
N ASN A 51 -3.50 11.58 1.42
CA ASN A 51 -3.93 11.96 0.08
C ASN A 51 -4.91 13.13 0.20
N TYR A 52 -4.90 14.04 -0.78
CA TYR A 52 -5.78 15.19 -0.85
C TYR A 52 -6.41 15.28 -2.25
N PRO A 53 -7.74 15.12 -2.39
CA PRO A 53 -8.44 15.27 -3.64
C PRO A 53 -8.73 16.75 -3.94
N ILE A 54 -8.29 17.21 -5.11
CA ILE A 54 -8.56 18.53 -5.68
C ILE A 54 -9.52 18.35 -6.85
N GLN A 55 -10.72 18.91 -6.74
CA GLN A 55 -11.68 18.89 -7.85
C GLN A 55 -11.20 19.80 -8.97
N LEU A 56 -11.27 19.30 -10.21
CA LEU A 56 -10.89 20.04 -11.41
C LEU A 56 -12.12 20.70 -12.05
N LYS A 57 -11.88 21.63 -12.99
CA LYS A 57 -12.94 22.36 -13.71
C LYS A 57 -13.93 21.42 -14.43
N LYS A 58 -13.42 20.31 -14.98
CA LYS A 58 -14.27 19.30 -15.63
C LYS A 58 -14.99 18.50 -14.54
N GLU A 59 -16.32 18.52 -14.60
CA GLU A 59 -17.16 17.79 -13.66
C GLU A 59 -16.77 16.30 -13.57
N GLY A 60 -16.76 15.77 -12.35
CA GLY A 60 -16.39 14.38 -12.08
C GLY A 60 -14.90 14.06 -12.30
N SER A 61 -14.05 15.08 -12.46
CA SER A 61 -12.59 14.93 -12.60
C SER A 61 -11.86 15.48 -11.37
N TYR A 62 -10.85 14.75 -10.89
CA TYR A 62 -10.09 15.09 -9.69
C TYR A 62 -8.60 14.84 -9.91
N LEU A 63 -7.79 15.71 -9.31
CA LEU A 63 -6.37 15.49 -9.08
C LEU A 63 -6.20 15.03 -7.63
N LEU A 64 -5.40 13.99 -7.40
CA LEU A 64 -5.10 13.44 -6.09
C LEU A 64 -3.62 13.71 -5.84
N LEU A 65 -3.31 14.49 -4.80
CA LEU A 65 -1.93 14.71 -4.36
C LEU A 65 -1.74 14.03 -3.01
N GLY A 66 -0.71 13.21 -2.87
CA GLY A 66 -0.49 12.48 -1.64
C GLY A 66 0.97 12.25 -1.31
N LEU A 67 1.21 11.91 -0.04
CA LEU A 67 2.50 11.54 0.52
C LEU A 67 2.33 10.19 1.20
N ASP A 68 3.29 9.29 1.00
CA ASP A 68 3.33 8.00 1.65
C ASP A 68 4.75 7.73 2.14
N TYR A 69 4.89 7.64 3.45
CA TYR A 69 6.17 7.47 4.11
C TYR A 69 6.19 6.15 4.86
N SER A 70 7.30 5.44 4.80
CA SER A 70 7.52 4.20 5.53
C SER A 70 8.91 4.13 6.11
N ASN A 71 8.98 3.89 7.42
CA ASN A 71 10.20 3.42 8.07
C ASN A 71 10.12 1.90 8.20
N ILE A 72 11.11 1.21 7.65
CA ILE A 72 11.23 -0.24 7.66
C ILE A 72 12.49 -0.59 8.44
N LYS A 73 12.36 -1.54 9.36
CA LYS A 73 13.50 -2.11 10.08
C LYS A 73 13.62 -3.59 9.76
N LEU A 74 14.83 -4.01 9.45
CA LEU A 74 15.17 -5.40 9.14
C LEU A 74 16.30 -5.83 10.08
N VAL A 75 16.02 -6.78 10.96
CA VAL A 75 17.02 -7.29 11.92
C VAL A 75 17.41 -8.70 11.49
N MET A 76 18.71 -8.91 11.29
CA MET A 76 19.29 -10.18 10.84
C MET A 76 20.23 -10.77 11.90
N ASP A 77 19.96 -11.99 12.35
CA ASP A 77 20.79 -12.65 13.37
C ASP A 77 22.00 -13.41 12.78
N ALA A 78 21.88 -14.00 11.58
CA ALA A 78 22.95 -14.76 10.91
C ALA A 78 24.25 -13.96 10.80
N HIS A 79 25.45 -14.53 10.72
CA HIS A 79 26.70 -13.75 10.52
C HIS A 79 27.07 -13.71 9.02
N PRO A 80 26.47 -12.83 8.19
CA PRO A 80 26.79 -12.77 6.79
C PRO A 80 28.18 -12.17 6.58
N SER A 81 28.73 -12.42 5.40
CA SER A 81 30.00 -11.87 4.92
C SER A 81 29.92 -10.39 4.49
N PHE A 82 28.90 -9.65 4.93
CA PHE A 82 28.67 -8.24 4.59
C PHE A 82 28.25 -7.42 5.82
N ASN A 83 28.36 -6.09 5.74
CA ASN A 83 27.90 -5.19 6.81
C ASN A 83 26.37 -5.19 6.91
N LYS A 84 25.82 -5.83 7.94
CA LYS A 84 24.38 -5.89 8.21
C LYS A 84 23.75 -4.53 8.51
N GLU A 85 24.50 -3.60 9.09
CA GLU A 85 23.97 -2.32 9.54
C GLU A 85 23.43 -1.52 8.35
N ALA A 86 24.07 -1.66 7.19
CA ALA A 86 23.64 -1.07 5.92
C ALA A 86 22.28 -1.59 5.41
N LEU A 87 21.79 -2.71 5.97
CA LEU A 87 20.51 -3.33 5.61
C LEU A 87 19.48 -3.25 6.75
N SER A 88 19.71 -2.42 7.78
CA SER A 88 18.92 -2.48 9.02
C SER A 88 17.74 -1.51 9.08
N ASP A 89 17.87 -0.32 8.51
CA ASP A 89 16.86 0.74 8.58
C ASP A 89 16.67 1.35 7.19
N PHE A 90 15.43 1.37 6.69
CA PHE A 90 15.07 1.95 5.41
C PHE A 90 13.97 2.99 5.57
N GLN A 91 14.11 4.07 4.82
CA GLN A 91 13.20 5.19 4.72
C GLN A 91 12.67 5.25 3.30
N LEU A 92 11.38 5.04 3.09
CA LEU A 92 10.73 5.16 1.80
C LEU A 92 9.79 6.36 1.83
N LEU A 93 9.93 7.27 0.86
CA LEU A 93 9.06 8.42 0.68
C LEU A 93 8.53 8.46 -0.75
N ASP A 94 7.23 8.28 -0.91
CA ASP A 94 6.52 8.24 -2.18
C ASP A 94 5.60 9.47 -2.32
N LEU A 95 5.75 10.20 -3.42
CA LEU A 95 4.85 11.30 -3.80
C LEU A 95 3.77 10.76 -4.73
N ASN A 96 2.51 10.75 -4.31
CA ASN A 96 1.40 10.23 -5.13
C ASN A 96 0.75 11.34 -5.95
N ILE A 97 0.81 11.25 -7.28
CA ILE A 97 0.14 12.17 -8.20
C ILE A 97 -0.87 11.37 -9.01
N GLY A 98 -2.14 11.47 -8.64
CA GLY A 98 -3.24 10.76 -9.28
C GLY A 98 -4.15 11.67 -10.08
N TYR A 99 -4.68 11.19 -11.19
CA TYR A 99 -5.76 11.83 -11.94
C TYR A 99 -6.91 10.83 -12.10
N THR A 100 -8.14 11.29 -11.87
CA THR A 100 -9.33 10.49 -12.16
C THR A 100 -10.38 11.30 -12.88
N ALA A 101 -11.09 10.66 -13.82
CA ALA A 101 -12.14 11.30 -14.61
C ALA A 101 -13.27 10.32 -14.92
N ALA A 102 -14.50 10.81 -14.87
CA ALA A 102 -15.66 10.09 -15.38
C ALA A 102 -15.57 9.94 -16.91
N LEU A 103 -15.96 8.76 -17.39
CA LEU A 103 -16.07 8.35 -18.80
C LEU A 103 -17.53 7.99 -19.12
N LYS A 104 -17.81 7.66 -20.39
CA LYS A 104 -19.13 7.19 -20.83
C LYS A 104 -19.50 5.86 -20.15
N ASN A 105 -20.79 5.56 -20.05
CA ASN A 105 -21.34 4.29 -19.53
C ASN A 105 -20.91 3.96 -18.09
N ASP A 106 -20.83 4.98 -17.23
CA ASP A 106 -20.45 4.90 -15.81
C ASP A 106 -19.04 4.35 -15.55
N TRP A 107 -18.18 4.39 -16.56
CA TRP A 107 -16.76 4.09 -16.38
C TRP A 107 -16.05 5.30 -15.78
N ARG A 108 -14.96 5.03 -15.06
CA ARG A 108 -14.04 6.04 -14.54
C ARG A 108 -12.62 5.62 -14.82
N LEU A 109 -11.83 6.52 -15.36
CA LEU A 109 -10.38 6.38 -15.50
C LEU A 109 -9.72 6.77 -14.17
N GLY A 110 -8.71 6.03 -13.76
CA GLY A 110 -7.74 6.40 -12.74
C GLY A 110 -6.34 6.20 -13.28
N VAL A 111 -5.51 7.23 -13.24
CA VAL A 111 -4.08 7.19 -13.56
C VAL A 111 -3.33 7.68 -12.33
N ARG A 112 -2.22 7.04 -11.98
CA ARG A 112 -1.34 7.49 -10.89
C ARG A 112 0.10 7.37 -11.33
N LEU A 113 0.88 8.40 -11.02
CA LEU A 113 2.33 8.41 -11.09
C LEU A 113 2.85 8.64 -9.67
N THR A 114 3.83 7.85 -9.27
CA THR A 114 4.41 7.90 -7.94
C THR A 114 5.93 7.86 -8.04
N PRO A 115 6.62 9.01 -8.12
CA PRO A 115 8.05 9.05 -7.85
C PRO A 115 8.29 8.80 -6.37
N GLY A 116 9.16 7.85 -6.08
CA GLY A 116 9.55 7.43 -4.74
C GLY A 116 11.05 7.57 -4.52
N PHE A 117 11.42 7.80 -3.27
CA PHE A 117 12.80 7.84 -2.80
C PHE A 117 12.96 6.76 -1.74
N SER A 118 14.06 6.01 -1.80
CA SER A 118 14.42 5.05 -0.75
C SER A 118 15.84 5.32 -0.26
N SER A 119 16.02 5.39 1.04
CA SER A 119 17.32 5.58 1.69
C SER A 119 17.49 4.55 2.79
N ASN A 120 18.70 4.08 3.02
CA ASN A 120 19.11 3.26 4.16
C ASN A 120 19.93 4.06 5.20
N LEU A 121 19.91 5.40 5.10
CA LEU A 121 20.60 6.34 5.99
C LEU A 121 22.12 6.13 6.11
N THR A 122 22.77 5.49 5.12
CA THR A 122 24.23 5.27 5.12
C THR A 122 25.02 6.38 4.40
N ALA A 123 24.35 7.26 3.66
CA ALA A 123 24.97 8.37 2.94
C ALA A 123 24.34 9.71 3.33
N ASP A 124 25.15 10.76 3.39
CA ASP A 124 24.73 12.13 3.74
C ASP A 124 23.95 12.84 2.62
N ASP A 125 24.06 12.36 1.37
CA ASP A 125 23.44 12.97 0.19
C ASP A 125 22.36 12.07 -0.43
N LEU A 126 21.20 12.66 -0.73
CA LEU A 126 20.14 12.05 -1.54
C LEU A 126 20.42 12.31 -3.02
N SER A 127 20.60 11.25 -3.82
CA SER A 127 20.79 11.38 -5.26
C SER A 127 19.46 11.28 -6.01
N LEU A 128 19.33 12.02 -7.12
CA LEU A 128 18.21 11.83 -8.06
C LEU A 128 18.26 10.47 -8.77
N GLU A 129 19.41 9.79 -8.75
CA GLU A 129 19.57 8.42 -9.26
C GLU A 129 18.85 7.39 -8.38
N ASP A 130 18.51 7.74 -7.14
CA ASP A 130 17.78 6.89 -6.20
C ASP A 130 16.26 6.93 -6.38
N VAL A 131 15.77 7.66 -7.40
CA VAL A 131 14.33 7.80 -7.66
C VAL A 131 13.77 6.53 -8.29
N ILE A 132 12.79 5.96 -7.62
CA ILE A 132 12.04 4.79 -8.09
C ILE A 132 10.68 5.24 -8.58
N ILE A 133 10.41 5.05 -9.87
CA ILE A 133 9.12 5.41 -10.48
C ILE A 133 8.13 4.26 -10.37
N SER A 134 6.94 4.56 -9.88
CA SER A 134 5.78 3.67 -9.88
C SER A 134 4.61 4.32 -10.64
N GLY A 135 3.70 3.51 -11.15
CA GLY A 135 2.51 4.02 -11.82
C GLY A 135 1.40 2.99 -11.99
N ASP A 136 0.18 3.49 -12.08
CA ASP A 136 -1.02 2.68 -12.24
C ASP A 136 -1.95 3.31 -13.28
N VAL A 137 -2.60 2.46 -14.08
CA VAL A 137 -3.71 2.86 -14.94
C VAL A 137 -4.84 1.87 -14.74
N VAL A 138 -6.00 2.37 -14.32
CA VAL A 138 -7.18 1.55 -14.02
C VAL A 138 -8.45 2.15 -14.60
N PHE A 139 -9.36 1.27 -15.00
CA PHE A 139 -10.73 1.56 -15.38
C PHE A 139 -11.66 0.98 -14.33
N ILE A 140 -12.54 1.80 -13.79
CA ILE A 140 -13.44 1.46 -12.69
C ILE A 140 -14.87 1.58 -13.20
N LYS A 141 -15.63 0.49 -13.06
CA LYS A 141 -17.08 0.50 -13.20
C LYS A 141 -17.69 0.16 -11.86
N ASP A 142 -18.28 1.16 -11.22
CA ASP A 142 -18.82 1.04 -9.88
C ASP A 142 -20.34 1.10 -9.88
N LYS A 143 -20.96 -0.02 -9.51
CA LYS A 143 -22.40 -0.20 -9.39
C LYS A 143 -22.82 -0.45 -7.94
N THR A 144 -21.98 -0.08 -6.98
CA THR A 144 -22.26 -0.31 -5.56
C THR A 144 -23.27 0.66 -4.95
N LYS A 145 -23.39 1.87 -5.52
CA LYS A 145 -24.31 2.92 -5.09
C LYS A 145 -25.62 2.97 -5.88
N ASP A 146 -25.74 2.14 -6.91
CA ASP A 146 -26.92 2.08 -7.76
C ASP A 146 -28.06 1.33 -7.05
N LYS A 147 -29.11 2.06 -6.67
CA LYS A 147 -30.26 1.52 -5.92
C LYS A 147 -31.09 0.53 -6.74
N THR A 148 -30.98 0.52 -8.07
CA THR A 148 -31.73 -0.40 -8.94
C THR A 148 -31.13 -1.81 -8.95
N ILE A 149 -29.88 -1.95 -8.51
CA ILE A 149 -29.13 -3.20 -8.59
C ILE A 149 -29.29 -3.99 -7.29
N LYS A 150 -30.01 -5.12 -7.36
CA LYS A 150 -30.25 -6.02 -6.21
C LYS A 150 -28.96 -6.53 -5.56
N LYS A 151 -27.90 -6.72 -6.34
CA LYS A 151 -26.60 -7.25 -5.87
C LYS A 151 -25.48 -6.27 -6.27
N PRO A 152 -25.17 -5.28 -5.42
CA PRO A 152 -24.12 -4.28 -5.65
C PRO A 152 -22.80 -4.91 -6.09
N TRP A 153 -22.16 -4.35 -7.11
CA TRP A 153 -20.90 -4.85 -7.64
C TRP A 153 -19.98 -3.72 -8.11
N ARG A 154 -18.68 -4.02 -8.22
CA ARG A 154 -17.67 -3.12 -8.79
C ARG A 154 -16.65 -3.94 -9.56
N LEU A 155 -16.23 -3.43 -10.71
CA LEU A 155 -15.17 -4.00 -11.52
C LEU A 155 -14.06 -2.96 -11.69
N ILE A 156 -12.83 -3.36 -11.40
CA ILE A 156 -11.62 -2.58 -11.67
C ILE A 156 -10.72 -3.43 -12.55
N LEU A 157 -10.27 -2.87 -13.66
CA LEU A 157 -9.36 -3.48 -14.63
C LEU A 157 -8.23 -2.52 -14.94
N GLY A 158 -7.01 -3.00 -15.02
CA GLY A 158 -5.87 -2.15 -15.30
C GLY A 158 -4.54 -2.85 -15.11
N ALA A 159 -3.49 -2.03 -15.01
CA ALA A 159 -2.13 -2.47 -14.74
C ALA A 159 -1.49 -1.55 -13.70
N SER A 160 -0.57 -2.11 -12.93
CA SER A 160 0.15 -1.44 -11.85
C SER A 160 1.61 -1.86 -11.93
N TYR A 161 2.52 -0.90 -12.04
CA TYR A 161 3.94 -1.10 -11.83
C TYR A 161 4.35 -0.37 -10.56
N SER A 162 4.99 -1.07 -9.64
CA SER A 162 5.46 -0.44 -8.39
C SER A 162 6.87 -0.90 -8.08
N GLY A 163 7.83 -0.02 -8.32
CA GLY A 163 9.24 -0.32 -8.06
C GLY A 163 9.53 -0.58 -6.58
N ASN A 164 8.70 -0.07 -5.67
CA ASN A 164 8.85 -0.18 -4.20
C ASN A 164 8.01 -1.30 -3.55
N ARG A 165 7.35 -2.18 -4.31
CA ARG A 165 6.42 -3.20 -3.76
C ARG A 165 6.95 -4.64 -3.80
N GLY A 166 8.25 -4.83 -4.00
CA GLY A 166 8.83 -6.18 -4.00
C GLY A 166 8.58 -6.98 -5.27
N TYR A 167 7.78 -6.48 -6.22
CA TYR A 167 7.49 -7.15 -7.50
C TYR A 167 8.03 -6.28 -8.64
N PRO A 168 9.23 -6.59 -9.18
CA PRO A 168 9.93 -5.72 -10.14
C PRO A 168 9.36 -5.78 -11.57
N PHE A 169 8.10 -6.19 -11.73
CA PHE A 169 7.43 -6.31 -13.01
C PHE A 169 5.99 -5.77 -12.93
N PRO A 170 5.42 -5.26 -14.03
CA PRO A 170 4.04 -4.81 -14.05
C PRO A 170 3.07 -5.94 -13.68
N LEU A 171 2.19 -5.66 -12.72
CA LEU A 171 1.13 -6.57 -12.28
C LEU A 171 -0.21 -6.17 -12.91
N PRO A 172 -1.06 -7.15 -13.28
CA PRO A 172 -2.44 -6.86 -13.60
C PRO A 172 -3.16 -6.33 -12.34
N PHE A 173 -3.94 -5.27 -12.52
CA PHE A 173 -4.84 -4.77 -11.49
C PHE A 173 -6.25 -5.23 -11.84
N ILE A 174 -6.68 -6.32 -11.22
CA ILE A 174 -8.02 -6.90 -11.44
C ILE A 174 -8.71 -6.98 -10.10
N SER A 175 -9.91 -6.42 -10.00
CA SER A 175 -10.73 -6.50 -8.79
C SER A 175 -12.20 -6.54 -9.17
N TYR A 176 -12.82 -7.69 -8.91
CA TYR A 176 -14.25 -7.85 -9.02
C TYR A 176 -14.87 -8.02 -7.63
N TYR A 177 -15.52 -6.95 -7.17
CA TYR A 177 -16.25 -6.93 -5.91
C TYR A 177 -17.73 -7.24 -6.15
N ARG A 178 -18.33 -8.06 -5.28
CA ARG A 178 -19.77 -8.30 -5.27
C ARG A 178 -20.31 -8.52 -3.87
N LYS A 179 -21.39 -7.82 -3.53
CA LYS A 179 -22.21 -8.11 -2.34
C LYS A 179 -23.35 -9.04 -2.75
N PHE A 180 -23.12 -10.34 -2.63
CA PHE A 180 -24.05 -11.38 -3.10
C PHE A 180 -25.11 -11.76 -2.05
N HIS A 181 -24.90 -11.36 -0.80
CA HIS A 181 -25.81 -11.57 0.33
C HIS A 181 -25.78 -10.34 1.26
N SER A 182 -26.80 -10.17 2.12
CA SER A 182 -26.86 -9.05 3.08
C SER A 182 -25.64 -9.01 4.01
N LYS A 183 -25.18 -10.20 4.45
CA LYS A 183 -24.04 -10.42 5.35
C LYS A 183 -22.73 -10.83 4.65
N TRP A 184 -22.72 -11.06 3.33
CA TRP A 184 -21.52 -11.56 2.64
C TRP A 184 -21.21 -10.79 1.36
N SER A 185 -19.92 -10.52 1.17
CA SER A 185 -19.36 -10.01 -0.07
C SER A 185 -18.01 -10.65 -0.36
N TYR A 186 -17.59 -10.67 -1.61
CA TYR A 186 -16.23 -11.04 -1.98
C TYR A 186 -15.60 -9.98 -2.87
N ASN A 187 -14.28 -10.00 -2.93
CA ASN A 187 -13.47 -9.35 -3.95
C ASN A 187 -12.50 -10.38 -4.52
N ILE A 188 -12.52 -10.64 -5.82
CA ILE A 188 -11.61 -11.59 -6.47
C ILE A 188 -10.71 -10.83 -7.45
N GLY A 189 -9.42 -11.13 -7.41
CA GLY A 189 -8.41 -10.63 -8.34
C GLY A 189 -7.06 -10.31 -7.68
N ILE A 190 -6.24 -9.54 -8.38
CA ILE A 190 -4.84 -9.24 -8.06
C ILE A 190 -4.71 -7.71 -7.88
N PRO A 191 -3.98 -7.22 -6.85
CA PRO A 191 -3.10 -7.97 -5.94
C PRO A 191 -3.78 -8.57 -4.70
N LYS A 192 -5.09 -8.37 -4.52
CA LYS A 192 -5.80 -8.78 -3.30
C LYS A 192 -7.14 -9.43 -3.58
N THR A 193 -7.34 -10.60 -3.00
CA THR A 193 -8.62 -11.33 -2.95
C THR A 193 -9.11 -11.44 -1.52
N ASN A 194 -10.42 -11.38 -1.30
CA ASN A 194 -11.02 -11.64 0.01
C ASN A 194 -12.47 -12.12 -0.07
N LEU A 195 -12.86 -12.91 0.93
CA LEU A 195 -14.23 -13.16 1.32
C LEU A 195 -14.50 -12.40 2.61
N GLN A 196 -15.55 -11.60 2.63
CA GLN A 196 -15.89 -10.70 3.72
C GLN A 196 -17.26 -11.02 4.32
N TYR A 197 -17.26 -11.29 5.62
CA TYR A 197 -18.44 -11.40 6.47
C TYR A 197 -18.74 -10.06 7.16
N HIS A 198 -19.99 -9.60 7.06
CA HIS A 198 -20.49 -8.38 7.70
C HIS A 198 -21.28 -8.78 8.94
N ALA A 199 -20.60 -8.90 10.07
CA ALA A 199 -21.21 -9.30 11.34
C ALA A 199 -22.19 -8.23 11.84
N SER A 200 -21.85 -6.96 11.66
CA SER A 200 -22.74 -5.82 11.92
C SER A 200 -22.40 -4.64 10.99
N SER A 201 -23.05 -3.49 11.21
CA SER A 201 -22.65 -2.23 10.56
C SER A 201 -21.23 -1.79 10.95
N GLN A 202 -20.76 -2.17 12.13
CA GLN A 202 -19.45 -1.78 12.68
C GLN A 202 -18.37 -2.86 12.48
N HIS A 203 -18.73 -4.14 12.58
CA HIS A 203 -17.78 -5.25 12.61
C HIS A 203 -17.76 -6.04 11.29
N ARG A 204 -16.55 -6.25 10.75
CA ARG A 204 -16.35 -7.08 9.56
C ARG A 204 -15.16 -8.01 9.75
N PHE A 205 -15.29 -9.21 9.19
CA PHE A 205 -14.25 -10.23 9.19
C PHE A 205 -13.94 -10.61 7.74
N LYS A 206 -12.67 -10.82 7.42
CA LYS A 206 -12.26 -11.24 6.08
C LYS A 206 -11.29 -12.39 6.15
N LEU A 207 -11.52 -13.38 5.30
CA LEU A 207 -10.48 -14.29 4.82
C LEU A 207 -9.88 -13.65 3.58
N TYR A 208 -8.56 -13.54 3.50
CA TYR A 208 -7.92 -12.83 2.39
C TYR A 208 -6.62 -13.49 1.94
N ALA A 209 -6.28 -13.21 0.67
CA ALA A 209 -4.96 -13.44 0.10
C ALA A 209 -4.47 -12.14 -0.56
N GLU A 210 -3.20 -11.81 -0.40
CA GLU A 210 -2.63 -10.52 -0.83
C GLU A 210 -1.17 -10.65 -1.24
N LEU A 211 -0.79 -9.97 -2.33
CA LEU A 211 0.60 -9.72 -2.67
C LEU A 211 1.08 -8.46 -1.93
N ASP A 212 2.13 -8.60 -1.15
CA ASP A 212 2.76 -7.50 -0.39
C ASP A 212 4.29 -7.59 -0.52
N GLY A 213 4.99 -6.60 -0.01
CA GLY A 213 6.44 -6.55 -0.10
C GLY A 213 6.99 -5.15 -0.05
N PHE A 214 8.30 -5.04 -0.20
CA PHE A 214 8.97 -3.78 -0.41
C PHE A 214 10.23 -3.96 -1.25
N THR A 215 10.67 -2.86 -1.83
CA THR A 215 11.98 -2.76 -2.47
C THR A 215 12.60 -1.45 -2.01
N ALA A 216 13.89 -1.46 -1.71
CA ALA A 216 14.64 -0.27 -1.33
C ALA A 216 16.04 -0.32 -1.95
N ASN A 217 16.55 0.83 -2.36
CA ASN A 217 17.93 0.99 -2.77
C ASN A 217 18.85 1.00 -1.54
N LEU A 218 20.09 0.56 -1.74
CA LEU A 218 21.17 0.56 -0.76
C LEU A 218 22.11 1.70 -1.13
N GLN A 219 22.12 2.80 -0.37
CA GLN A 219 23.00 3.92 -0.66
C GLN A 219 24.45 3.45 -0.50
N GLN A 220 25.28 3.74 -1.52
CA GLN A 220 26.66 3.28 -1.68
C GLN A 220 26.83 1.77 -1.96
N GLY A 221 25.74 1.03 -2.10
CA GLY A 221 25.76 -0.41 -2.28
C GLY A 221 26.30 -1.18 -1.06
N VAL A 222 26.22 -2.51 -1.12
CA VAL A 222 26.79 -3.41 -0.11
C VAL A 222 27.62 -4.46 -0.81
N THR A 223 28.92 -4.49 -0.50
CA THR A 223 29.82 -5.52 -1.02
C THR A 223 29.62 -6.84 -0.29
N ILE A 224 29.33 -7.89 -1.05
CA ILE A 224 29.16 -9.27 -0.60
C ILE A 224 30.37 -10.07 -1.06
N ASN A 225 31.01 -10.81 -0.15
CA ASN A 225 32.18 -11.65 -0.43
C ASN A 225 33.31 -10.92 -1.21
N ASN A 226 33.51 -9.63 -0.92
CA ASN A 226 34.57 -8.78 -1.50
C ASN A 226 34.53 -8.63 -3.04
N THR A 227 33.45 -9.04 -3.72
CA THR A 227 33.39 -9.09 -5.20
C THR A 227 32.04 -8.69 -5.79
N LEU A 228 30.94 -8.94 -5.08
CA LEU A 228 29.59 -8.68 -5.59
C LEU A 228 29.02 -7.43 -4.93
N GLU A 229 28.51 -6.49 -5.72
CA GLU A 229 27.89 -5.26 -5.20
C GLU A 229 26.37 -5.35 -5.29
N ALA A 230 25.71 -5.36 -4.13
CA ALA A 230 24.27 -5.23 -4.03
C ALA A 230 23.87 -3.76 -3.99
N GLU A 231 22.98 -3.34 -4.88
CA GLU A 231 22.47 -1.96 -4.95
C GLU A 231 21.02 -1.84 -4.45
N SER A 232 20.29 -2.95 -4.32
CA SER A 232 18.94 -2.93 -3.75
C SER A 232 18.61 -4.19 -2.97
N ILE A 233 17.69 -4.06 -2.01
CA ILE A 233 17.03 -5.17 -1.34
C ILE A 233 15.58 -5.27 -1.82
N ASN A 234 15.11 -6.49 -2.03
CA ASN A 234 13.76 -6.78 -2.50
C ASN A 234 13.12 -7.88 -1.67
N MET A 235 12.00 -7.56 -1.04
CA MET A 235 11.17 -8.50 -0.29
C MET A 235 9.82 -8.69 -1.00
N SER A 236 9.50 -9.92 -1.40
CA SER A 236 8.24 -10.29 -2.05
C SER A 236 7.46 -11.26 -1.16
N LEU A 237 6.21 -10.94 -0.82
CA LEU A 237 5.39 -11.69 0.11
C LEU A 237 4.05 -12.08 -0.53
N VAL A 238 3.71 -13.36 -0.44
CA VAL A 238 2.35 -13.86 -0.71
C VAL A 238 1.71 -14.19 0.64
N LEU A 239 0.68 -13.45 1.01
CA LEU A 239 0.03 -13.54 2.31
C LEU A 239 -1.31 -14.27 2.19
N GLY A 240 -1.62 -15.11 3.17
CA GLY A 240 -2.95 -15.67 3.38
C GLY A 240 -3.36 -15.54 4.84
N GLY A 241 -4.55 -15.03 5.14
CA GLY A 241 -4.95 -14.88 6.53
C GLY A 241 -6.29 -14.24 6.81
N LEU A 242 -6.45 -13.79 8.06
CA LEU A 242 -7.65 -13.20 8.59
C LEU A 242 -7.45 -11.71 8.85
N GLN A 243 -8.48 -10.92 8.55
CA GLN A 243 -8.53 -9.50 8.82
C GLN A 243 -9.83 -9.16 9.57
N TYR A 244 -9.69 -8.46 10.68
CA TYR A 244 -10.79 -7.83 11.40
C TYR A 244 -10.83 -6.34 11.09
N GLU A 245 -12.04 -5.79 10.93
CA GLU A 245 -12.28 -4.36 10.74
C GLU A 245 -13.33 -3.87 11.72
N TYR A 246 -13.01 -2.80 12.46
CA TYR A 246 -13.93 -2.07 13.32
C TYR A 246 -14.17 -0.67 12.76
N HIS A 247 -15.41 -0.37 12.40
CA HIS A 247 -15.82 0.93 11.87
C HIS A 247 -16.26 1.82 13.03
N ILE A 248 -15.34 2.65 13.50
CA ILE A 248 -15.57 3.60 14.59
C ILE A 248 -16.60 4.65 14.16
N SER A 249 -16.52 5.09 12.90
CA SER A 249 -17.50 5.97 12.28
C SER A 249 -17.68 5.61 10.81
N LYS A 250 -18.47 6.40 10.07
CA LYS A 250 -18.60 6.25 8.61
C LYS A 250 -17.26 6.42 7.89
N HIS A 251 -16.35 7.21 8.45
CA HIS A 251 -15.09 7.59 7.82
C HIS A 251 -13.86 6.99 8.50
N ILE A 252 -13.93 6.64 9.79
CA ILE A 252 -12.79 6.12 10.54
C ILE A 252 -12.93 4.62 10.74
N GLN A 253 -11.88 3.89 10.42
CA GLN A 253 -11.84 2.45 10.54
C GLN A 253 -10.52 1.98 11.16
N PHE A 254 -10.61 1.17 12.20
CA PHE A 254 -9.51 0.36 12.70
C PHE A 254 -9.49 -0.99 11.98
N TYR A 255 -8.30 -1.56 11.80
CA TYR A 255 -8.16 -2.93 11.31
C TYR A 255 -6.96 -3.63 11.93
N ALA A 256 -7.09 -4.94 12.10
CA ALA A 256 -6.01 -5.83 12.50
C ALA A 256 -6.00 -7.05 11.58
N ARG A 257 -4.81 -7.55 11.25
CA ARG A 257 -4.59 -8.69 10.36
C ARG A 257 -3.58 -9.62 11.00
N GLY A 258 -3.88 -10.92 10.94
CA GLY A 258 -2.94 -11.99 11.20
C GLY A 258 -2.90 -12.89 9.97
N SER A 259 -1.70 -13.20 9.48
CA SER A 259 -1.53 -13.90 8.21
C SER A 259 -0.31 -14.79 8.24
N TYR A 260 -0.39 -15.87 7.48
CA TYR A 260 0.74 -16.75 7.22
C TYR A 260 1.39 -16.35 5.90
N LEU A 261 2.72 -16.42 5.85
CA LEU A 261 3.47 -16.30 4.61
C LEU A 261 3.29 -17.58 3.80
N LEU A 262 2.50 -17.52 2.72
CA LEU A 262 2.37 -18.62 1.77
C LEU A 262 3.61 -18.75 0.88
N ASN A 263 4.25 -17.62 0.60
CA ASN A 263 5.53 -17.54 -0.08
C ASN A 263 6.27 -16.28 0.39
N ASN A 264 7.58 -16.37 0.52
CA ASN A 264 8.47 -15.28 0.91
C ASN A 264 9.79 -15.40 0.13
N SER A 265 10.28 -14.27 -0.35
CA SER A 265 11.61 -14.15 -0.92
C SER A 265 12.21 -12.83 -0.52
N VAL A 266 13.42 -12.86 0.03
CA VAL A 266 14.21 -11.67 0.34
C VAL A 266 15.53 -11.78 -0.41
N ASN A 267 15.74 -10.89 -1.38
CA ASN A 267 16.90 -10.92 -2.26
C ASN A 267 17.67 -9.61 -2.21
N LEU A 268 19.00 -9.70 -2.14
CA LEU A 268 19.90 -8.62 -2.51
C LEU A 268 20.14 -8.67 -4.01
N ARG A 269 20.11 -7.52 -4.67
CA ARG A 269 20.15 -7.43 -6.14
C ARG A 269 21.21 -6.46 -6.64
N ALA A 270 21.76 -6.79 -7.80
CA ALA A 270 22.71 -5.95 -8.54
C ALA A 270 21.99 -4.77 -9.22
N LYS A 271 22.77 -3.87 -9.82
CA LYS A 271 22.29 -2.72 -10.61
C LYS A 271 21.31 -3.09 -11.71
N ASN A 272 21.57 -4.20 -12.39
CA ASN A 272 20.73 -4.72 -13.45
C ASN A 272 19.45 -5.42 -12.94
N LYS A 273 19.23 -5.43 -11.61
CA LYS A 273 18.13 -6.07 -10.88
C LYS A 273 18.18 -7.59 -10.83
N ASP A 274 19.32 -8.19 -11.17
CA ASP A 274 19.52 -9.63 -10.98
C ASP A 274 19.71 -9.96 -9.49
N ASP A 275 19.15 -11.10 -9.06
CA ASP A 275 19.30 -11.59 -7.70
C ASP A 275 20.75 -12.08 -7.47
N ILE A 276 21.42 -11.52 -6.46
CA ILE A 276 22.78 -11.89 -6.06
C ILE A 276 22.75 -12.90 -4.92
N LEU A 277 21.97 -12.60 -3.88
CA LEU A 277 21.90 -13.40 -2.66
C LEU A 277 20.47 -13.47 -2.17
N LYS A 278 19.97 -14.70 -1.99
CA LYS A 278 18.71 -14.97 -1.30
C LYS A 278 18.99 -15.14 0.19
N LEU A 279 18.31 -14.37 1.02
CA LEU A 279 18.37 -14.51 2.47
C LEU A 279 17.36 -15.56 2.93
N ASP A 280 17.70 -16.35 3.96
CA ASP A 280 16.78 -17.35 4.49
C ASP A 280 15.53 -16.68 5.05
N SER A 281 14.39 -17.26 4.69
CA SER A 281 13.08 -16.68 4.94
C SER A 281 12.11 -17.82 5.21
N SER A 282 12.35 -18.55 6.30
CA SER A 282 11.47 -19.63 6.74
C SER A 282 10.06 -19.09 7.04
N ASN A 283 9.04 -19.94 6.84
CA ASN A 283 7.64 -19.48 6.87
C ASN A 283 7.26 -18.91 8.23
N ALA A 284 6.92 -17.62 8.25
CA ALA A 284 6.64 -16.86 9.46
C ALA A 284 5.19 -16.35 9.52
N LEU A 285 4.81 -15.90 10.73
CA LEU A 285 3.60 -15.15 11.01
C LEU A 285 3.79 -13.69 10.55
N TYR A 286 2.76 -13.10 9.98
CA TYR A 286 2.71 -11.70 9.56
C TYR A 286 1.55 -11.01 10.27
N LEU A 287 1.84 -9.94 11.00
CA LEU A 287 0.84 -9.16 11.72
C LEU A 287 0.82 -7.73 11.21
N ARG A 288 -0.37 -7.17 11.00
CA ARG A 288 -0.54 -5.77 10.61
C ARG A 288 -1.73 -5.16 11.31
N THR A 289 -1.57 -3.98 11.88
CA THR A 289 -2.66 -3.22 12.50
C THR A 289 -2.60 -1.75 12.07
N GLY A 290 -3.73 -1.06 12.06
CA GLY A 290 -3.73 0.35 11.70
C GLY A 290 -5.10 1.01 11.75
N ILE A 291 -5.06 2.32 11.56
CA ILE A 291 -6.25 3.19 11.47
C ILE A 291 -6.23 3.85 10.11
N ARG A 292 -7.39 3.96 9.48
CA ARG A 292 -7.57 4.65 8.20
C ARG A 292 -8.80 5.55 8.19
N PHE A 293 -8.68 6.66 7.49
CA PHE A 293 -9.75 7.58 7.18
C PHE A 293 -10.15 7.44 5.70
N LYS A 294 -11.44 7.30 5.45
CA LYS A 294 -12.04 7.14 4.12
C LYS A 294 -13.17 8.13 3.93
N ILE A 295 -13.33 8.63 2.70
CA ILE A 295 -14.45 9.47 2.28
C ILE A 295 -15.40 8.67 1.40
#